data_AF-A0A2G4FJL2-F1
#
_entry.id   AF-A0A2G4FJL2-F1
#
_cell.length_a   1.000
_cell.length_b   1.000
_cell.length_c   1.000
_cell.angle_alpha   90.00
_cell.angle_beta   90.00
_cell.angle_gamma   90.00
#
_symmetry.space_group_name_H-M   'P 1'
#
loop_
_entity.id
_entity.type
_entity.pdbx_description
1 polymer ?
#
loop_
_entity_poly.entity_id
_entity_poly.type
_entity_poly.pdbx_seq_one_letter_code
_entity_poly.pdbx_strand_id
1 'polypeptide(L)'
;RLAICAFLYGIVGISVATTMMRFIMIEDWPQDIGGKPSFSYVENMPAFVPIMFEMTVFFAAHLMVITFYMRSKLWPFKQAENPDVRTTDDHFLMEVGVHDNEEELVSFFKKTGAVEVKVIDKH
;
A
#
# COMPACT_ATOMS: atom_id res chain seq x y z
N ARG A 1 1.27 2.76 8.94
CA ARG A 1 0.94 1.37 9.34
C ARG A 1 0.24 0.66 8.18
N LEU A 2 0.99 0.24 7.15
CA LEU A 2 0.43 -0.46 5.98
C LEU A 2 0.22 -1.96 6.23
N ALA A 3 1.07 -2.58 7.06
CA ALA A 3 0.96 -3.99 7.41
C ALA A 3 -0.39 -4.37 8.05
N ILE A 4 -0.95 -3.49 8.89
CA ILE A 4 -2.27 -3.73 9.52
C ILE A 4 -3.39 -3.68 8.45
N CYS A 5 -3.33 -2.72 7.53
CA CYS A 5 -4.30 -2.63 6.44
C CYS A 5 -4.24 -3.88 5.56
N ALA A 6 -3.04 -4.35 5.21
CA ALA A 6 -2.82 -5.57 4.44
C ALA A 6 -3.45 -6.80 5.10
N PHE A 7 -3.27 -6.97 6.42
CA PHE A 7 -3.87 -8.07 7.16
C PHE A 7 -5.41 -8.05 7.08
N LEU A 8 -6.02 -6.87 7.26
CA LEU A 8 -7.47 -6.71 7.13
C LEU A 8 -7.97 -7.02 5.71
N TYR A 9 -7.22 -6.59 4.69
CA TYR A 9 -7.53 -6.90 3.29
C TYR A 9 -7.41 -8.39 2.98
N GLY A 10 -6.47 -9.10 3.60
CA GLY A 10 -6.39 -10.56 3.52
C GLY A 10 -7.63 -11.27 4.09
N ILE A 11 -8.17 -10.78 5.23
CA ILE A 11 -9.42 -11.31 5.81
C ILE A 11 -10.60 -11.11 4.85
N VAL A 12 -10.65 -9.95 4.17
CA VAL A 12 -11.66 -9.71 3.13
C VAL A 12 -11.49 -10.71 1.99
N GLY A 13 -10.25 -10.96 1.54
CA GLY A 13 -9.97 -11.92 0.47
C GLY A 13 -10.41 -13.34 0.77
N ILE A 14 -10.15 -13.86 1.98
CA ILE A 14 -10.61 -15.21 2.36
C ILE A 14 -12.14 -15.27 2.48
N SER A 15 -12.77 -14.20 2.98
CA SER A 15 -14.23 -14.13 3.09
C SER A 15 -14.89 -14.15 1.71
N VAL A 16 -14.39 -13.35 0.77
CA VAL A 16 -14.88 -13.32 -0.62
C VAL A 16 -14.71 -14.69 -1.29
N ALA A 17 -13.51 -15.29 -1.17
CA ALA A 17 -13.23 -16.57 -1.81
C ALA A 17 -14.15 -17.69 -1.29
N THR A 18 -14.29 -17.80 0.03
CA THR A 18 -15.11 -18.85 0.67
C THR A 18 -16.59 -18.69 0.35
N THR A 19 -17.15 -17.47 0.45
CA THR A 19 -18.56 -17.22 0.11
C THR A 19 -18.83 -17.46 -1.38
N MET A 20 -17.94 -17.01 -2.27
CA MET A 20 -18.08 -17.19 -3.72
C MET A 20 -18.10 -18.66 -4.12
N MET A 21 -17.11 -19.45 -3.68
CA MET A 21 -17.03 -20.86 -4.09
C MET A 21 -18.16 -21.69 -3.48
N ARG A 22 -18.53 -21.43 -2.22
CA ARG A 22 -19.67 -22.09 -1.58
C ARG A 22 -20.96 -21.82 -2.35
N PHE A 23 -21.19 -20.57 -2.75
CA PHE A 23 -22.39 -20.21 -3.51
C PHE A 23 -22.43 -20.95 -4.85
N ILE A 24 -21.38 -20.83 -5.66
CA ILE A 24 -21.37 -21.37 -7.03
C ILE A 24 -21.43 -22.91 -7.04
N MET A 25 -20.59 -23.57 -6.22
CA MET A 25 -20.37 -25.02 -6.33
C MET A 25 -21.35 -25.88 -5.55
N ILE A 26 -22.11 -25.29 -4.61
CA ILE A 26 -22.95 -26.05 -3.66
C ILE A 26 -24.38 -25.53 -3.65
N GLU A 27 -24.56 -24.21 -3.52
CA GLU A 27 -25.90 -23.64 -3.31
C GLU A 27 -26.63 -23.36 -4.64
N ASP A 28 -25.94 -22.80 -5.63
CA ASP A 28 -26.54 -22.38 -6.90
C ASP A 28 -26.69 -23.55 -7.88
N TRP A 29 -25.56 -24.21 -8.24
CA TRP A 29 -25.59 -25.33 -9.17
C TRP A 29 -24.66 -26.48 -8.78
N PRO A 30 -25.09 -27.35 -7.84
CA PRO A 30 -24.32 -28.52 -7.45
C PRO A 30 -24.33 -29.57 -8.56
N GLN A 31 -23.29 -29.60 -9.38
CA GLN A 31 -23.06 -30.62 -10.40
C GLN A 31 -22.15 -31.73 -9.88
N ASP A 32 -22.34 -32.95 -10.40
CA ASP A 32 -21.35 -34.02 -10.25
C ASP A 32 -20.32 -33.89 -11.38
N ILE A 33 -19.14 -33.36 -11.04
CA ILE A 33 -18.02 -33.22 -11.96
C ILE A 33 -16.90 -34.15 -11.50
N GLY A 34 -16.80 -35.30 -12.16
CA GLY A 34 -15.74 -36.28 -11.92
C GLY A 34 -15.88 -37.06 -10.61
N GLY A 35 -17.10 -37.23 -10.10
CA GLY A 35 -17.39 -37.98 -8.86
C GLY A 35 -16.97 -37.24 -7.59
N LYS A 36 -16.69 -35.93 -7.68
CA LYS A 36 -16.28 -35.14 -6.52
C LYS A 36 -17.50 -34.82 -5.64
N PRO A 37 -17.40 -34.97 -4.31
CA PRO A 37 -18.50 -34.66 -3.42
C PRO A 37 -18.82 -33.17 -3.46
N SER A 38 -19.97 -32.77 -4.01
CA SER A 38 -20.44 -31.38 -4.10
C SER A 38 -21.59 -31.05 -3.14
N PHE A 39 -21.93 -31.96 -2.23
CA PHE A 39 -23.03 -31.80 -1.27
C PHE A 39 -22.66 -30.97 -0.04
N SER A 40 -21.38 -30.97 0.36
CA SER A 40 -20.90 -30.16 1.49
C SER A 40 -19.56 -29.47 1.19
N TYR A 41 -19.37 -28.29 1.78
CA TYR A 41 -18.16 -27.49 1.55
C TYR A 41 -16.91 -28.17 2.11
N VAL A 42 -17.05 -28.93 3.19
CA VAL A 42 -15.94 -29.60 3.87
C VAL A 42 -15.36 -30.73 3.02
N GLU A 43 -16.20 -31.50 2.34
CA GLU A 43 -15.78 -32.67 1.58
C GLU A 43 -14.94 -32.30 0.34
N ASN A 44 -15.26 -31.19 -0.34
CA ASN A 44 -14.50 -30.72 -1.50
C ASN A 44 -13.50 -29.60 -1.19
N MET A 45 -13.38 -29.21 0.09
CA MET A 45 -12.55 -28.09 0.52
C MET A 45 -11.11 -28.12 -0.02
N PRO A 46 -10.40 -29.28 -0.10
CA PRO A 46 -9.02 -29.31 -0.59
C PRO A 46 -8.86 -28.77 -2.02
N ALA A 47 -9.87 -28.92 -2.88
CA ALA A 47 -9.86 -28.39 -4.24
C ALA A 47 -9.94 -26.86 -4.30
N PHE A 48 -10.47 -26.23 -3.24
CA PHE A 48 -10.70 -24.80 -3.14
C PHE A 48 -9.54 -24.03 -2.48
N VAL A 49 -8.65 -24.74 -1.78
CA VAL A 49 -7.49 -24.13 -1.08
C VAL A 49 -6.61 -23.26 -1.99
N PRO A 50 -6.25 -23.68 -3.22
CA PRO A 50 -5.44 -22.83 -4.10
C PRO A 50 -6.11 -21.50 -4.43
N ILE A 51 -7.42 -21.50 -4.67
CA ILE A 51 -8.20 -20.29 -4.98
C ILE A 51 -8.29 -19.40 -3.73
N MET A 52 -8.55 -19.97 -2.55
CA MET A 52 -8.54 -19.24 -1.29
C MET A 52 -7.21 -18.52 -1.06
N PHE A 53 -6.10 -19.23 -1.29
CA PHE A 53 -4.76 -18.66 -1.18
C PHE A 53 -4.55 -17.49 -2.14
N GLU A 54 -4.78 -17.69 -3.44
CA GLU A 54 -4.54 -16.64 -4.44
C GLU A 54 -5.41 -15.40 -4.19
N MET A 55 -6.68 -15.58 -3.81
CA MET A 55 -7.57 -14.45 -3.49
C MET A 55 -7.10 -13.67 -2.26
N THR A 56 -6.58 -14.33 -1.23
CA THR A 56 -6.02 -13.63 -0.06
C THR A 56 -4.81 -12.78 -0.44
N VAL A 57 -3.89 -13.33 -1.25
CA VAL A 57 -2.70 -12.62 -1.73
C VAL A 57 -3.11 -11.45 -2.63
N PHE A 58 -4.04 -11.67 -3.56
CA PHE A 58 -4.53 -10.66 -4.48
C PHE A 58 -5.10 -9.43 -3.76
N PHE A 59 -6.03 -9.64 -2.82
CA PHE A 59 -6.64 -8.55 -2.07
C PHE A 59 -5.67 -7.85 -1.13
N ALA A 60 -4.82 -8.61 -0.43
CA ALA A 60 -3.80 -8.03 0.42
C ALA A 60 -2.85 -7.13 -0.39
N ALA A 61 -2.35 -7.62 -1.53
CA ALA A 61 -1.42 -6.92 -2.39
C ALA A 61 -2.00 -5.64 -3.00
N HIS A 62 -3.08 -5.75 -3.75
CA HIS A 62 -3.60 -4.64 -4.54
C HIS A 62 -4.16 -3.52 -3.67
N LEU A 63 -4.94 -3.87 -2.63
CA LEU A 63 -5.52 -2.86 -1.75
C LEU A 63 -4.46 -2.14 -0.91
N MET A 64 -3.34 -2.79 -0.58
CA MET A 64 -2.23 -2.10 0.11
C MET A 64 -1.56 -1.06 -0.79
N VAL A 65 -1.39 -1.36 -2.09
CA VAL A 65 -0.75 -0.49 -3.06
C VAL A 65 -1.63 0.74 -3.32
N ILE A 66 -2.93 0.52 -3.51
CA ILE A 66 -3.90 1.61 -3.65
C ILE A 66 -3.92 2.48 -2.39
N THR A 67 -3.93 1.86 -1.20
CA THR A 67 -3.87 2.59 0.08
C THR A 67 -2.60 3.43 0.19
N PHE A 68 -1.46 2.91 -0.27
CA PHE A 68 -0.21 3.66 -0.30
C PHE A 68 -0.30 4.89 -1.22
N TYR A 69 -0.83 4.73 -2.44
CA TYR A 69 -1.03 5.85 -3.35
C TYR A 69 -1.95 6.94 -2.77
N MET A 70 -3.06 6.53 -2.14
CA MET A 70 -3.99 7.48 -1.51
C MET A 70 -3.36 8.21 -0.32
N ARG A 71 -2.61 7.50 0.54
CA ARG A 71 -1.97 8.10 1.72
C ARG A 71 -0.82 9.03 1.36
N SER A 72 -0.02 8.66 0.38
CA SER A 72 1.14 9.43 -0.08
C SER A 72 0.77 10.51 -1.09
N LYS A 73 -0.53 10.62 -1.43
CA LYS A 73 -1.04 11.53 -2.48
C LYS A 73 -0.23 11.38 -3.77
N LEU A 74 -0.18 10.16 -4.30
CA LEU A 74 0.51 9.84 -5.55
C LEU A 74 -0.53 9.46 -6.59
N TRP A 75 -0.54 10.15 -7.73
CA TRP A 75 -1.38 9.82 -8.89
C TRP A 75 -0.66 10.26 -10.17
N PRO A 76 -0.98 9.65 -11.34
CA PRO A 76 -0.20 9.85 -12.57
C PRO A 76 -0.04 11.31 -13.02
N PHE A 77 -1.01 12.16 -12.73
CA PHE A 77 -1.02 13.58 -13.13
C PHE A 77 -0.68 14.54 -11.98
N LYS A 78 -0.04 14.07 -10.92
CA LYS A 78 0.42 14.94 -9.83
C LYS A 78 1.68 15.69 -10.27
N GLN A 79 1.67 17.01 -10.07
CA GLN A 79 2.88 17.83 -10.27
C GLN A 79 3.96 17.41 -9.26
N ALA A 80 5.20 17.25 -9.71
CA ALA A 80 6.32 16.96 -8.83
C ALA A 80 6.58 18.16 -7.89
N GLU A 81 6.68 17.89 -6.60
CA GLU A 81 6.87 18.89 -5.53
C GLU A 81 8.35 18.92 -5.07
N ASN A 82 9.29 18.69 -5.99
CA ASN A 82 10.71 18.63 -5.67
C ASN A 82 11.27 20.04 -5.40
N PRO A 83 11.78 20.35 -4.20
CA PRO A 83 12.31 21.67 -3.85
C PRO A 83 13.63 22.01 -4.57
N ASP A 84 14.46 21.02 -4.87
CA ASP A 84 15.65 21.15 -5.73
C ASP A 84 15.79 19.87 -6.55
N VAL A 85 16.01 19.97 -7.86
CA VAL A 85 16.11 18.83 -8.78
C VAL A 85 17.27 17.90 -8.41
N ARG A 86 18.36 18.45 -7.86
CA ARG A 86 19.55 17.70 -7.44
C ARG A 86 19.29 16.75 -6.28
N THR A 87 18.15 16.89 -5.60
CA THR A 87 17.79 16.03 -4.46
C THR A 87 17.44 14.59 -4.84
N THR A 88 17.18 14.37 -6.12
CA THR A 88 16.88 13.04 -6.64
C THR A 88 18.14 12.24 -7.01
N ASP A 89 19.28 12.91 -7.24
CA ASP A 89 20.49 12.31 -7.80
C ASP A 89 21.67 12.31 -6.79
N ASP A 90 22.00 13.46 -6.20
CA ASP A 90 23.33 13.65 -5.58
C ASP A 90 23.31 14.31 -4.18
N HIS A 91 22.29 15.12 -3.86
CA HIS A 91 22.29 15.92 -2.63
C HIS A 91 21.10 15.61 -1.71
N PHE A 92 21.34 15.54 -0.40
CA PHE A 92 20.25 15.52 0.58
C PHE A 92 19.83 16.96 0.94
N LEU A 93 18.53 17.24 1.00
CA LEU A 93 17.99 18.53 1.43
C LEU A 93 17.24 18.39 2.74
N MET A 94 17.46 19.35 3.63
CA MET A 94 16.69 19.52 4.86
C MET A 94 16.05 20.90 4.84
N GLU A 95 14.71 20.94 4.85
CA GLU A 95 13.95 22.17 4.93
C GLU A 95 13.49 22.39 6.37
N VAL A 96 13.76 23.58 6.92
CA VAL A 96 13.38 23.95 8.29
C VAL A 96 12.63 25.26 8.25
N GLY A 97 11.43 25.31 8.83
CA GLY A 97 10.66 26.54 8.95
C GLY A 97 11.36 27.53 9.88
N VAL A 98 11.54 28.77 9.42
CA VAL A 98 12.13 29.86 10.21
C VAL A 98 11.00 30.67 10.83
N HIS A 99 11.11 30.97 12.12
CA HIS A 99 10.16 31.80 12.84
C HIS A 99 10.75 33.18 13.16
N ASP A 100 11.80 33.27 13.99
CA ASP A 100 12.35 34.57 14.42
C ASP A 100 13.89 34.61 14.56
N ASN A 101 14.60 33.56 14.13
CA ASN A 101 16.04 33.41 14.43
C ASN A 101 16.85 32.85 13.25
N GLU A 102 16.80 33.58 12.14
CA GLU A 102 17.44 33.19 10.88
C GLU A 102 18.97 33.07 11.00
N GLU A 103 19.64 34.05 11.62
CA GLU A 103 21.10 34.09 11.71
C GLU A 103 21.66 32.93 12.55
N GLU A 104 21.04 32.61 13.69
CA GLU A 104 21.49 31.51 14.54
C GLU A 104 21.30 30.16 13.81
N LEU A 105 20.16 29.97 13.14
CA LEU A 105 19.88 28.76 12.35
C LEU A 105 20.86 28.58 11.20
N VAL A 106 21.15 29.64 10.44
CA VAL A 106 22.15 29.59 9.36
C VAL A 106 23.54 29.27 9.90
N SER A 107 23.91 29.87 11.03
CA SER A 107 25.21 29.60 11.67
C SER A 107 25.31 28.15 12.16
N PHE A 108 24.21 27.60 12.70
CA PHE A 108 24.11 26.22 13.16
C PHE A 108 24.30 25.21 12.00
N PHE A 109 23.63 25.43 10.86
CA PHE A 109 23.77 24.52 9.72
C PHE A 109 25.16 24.60 9.07
N LYS A 110 25.74 25.80 8.97
CA LYS A 110 27.12 25.96 8.49
C LYS A 110 28.13 25.25 9.39
N LYS A 111 27.96 25.35 10.71
CA LYS A 111 28.84 24.67 11.68
C LYS A 111 28.70 23.15 11.63
N THR A 112 27.50 22.65 11.34
CA THR A 112 27.20 21.21 11.25
C THR A 112 27.65 20.58 9.91
N GLY A 113 28.19 21.37 8.98
CA GLY A 113 28.76 20.88 7.72
C GLY A 113 27.80 20.90 6.53
N ALA A 114 26.77 21.75 6.55
CA ALA A 114 25.93 21.95 5.38
C ALA A 114 26.74 22.55 4.21
N VAL A 115 26.73 21.87 3.06
CA VAL A 115 27.46 22.28 1.84
C VAL A 115 26.87 23.57 1.26
N GLU A 116 25.55 23.71 1.28
CA GLU A 116 24.82 24.87 0.77
C GLU A 116 23.67 25.20 1.73
N VAL A 117 23.51 26.49 2.08
CA VAL A 117 22.43 26.98 2.94
C VAL A 117 21.72 28.12 2.21
N LYS A 118 20.42 27.97 1.96
CA LYS A 118 19.56 29.00 1.35
C LYS A 118 18.42 29.36 2.28
N VAL A 119 18.13 30.64 2.36
CA VAL A 119 16.90 31.14 2.98
C VAL A 119 15.95 31.49 1.83
N ILE A 120 14.79 30.85 1.82
CA ILE A 120 13.79 30.98 0.77
C ILE A 120 12.48 31.41 1.44
N ASP A 121 11.99 32.60 1.10
CA ASP A 121 10.65 33.03 1.48
C ASP A 121 9.61 32.25 0.65
N LYS A 122 8.79 31.46 1.35
CA LYS A 122 7.59 30.84 0.75
C LYS A 122 6.44 31.83 0.88
N HIS A 123 6.02 32.41 -0.25
CA HIS A 123 4.76 33.16 -0.38
C HIS A 123 3.55 32.24 -0.21
#